data_AF-A0A6C0JL15-F1
#
_entry.id   AF-A0A6C0JL15-F1
#
_cell.length_a   1.000
_cell.length_b   1.000
_cell.length_c   1.000
_cell.angle_alpha   90.00
_cell.angle_beta   90.00
_cell.angle_gamma   90.00
#
_symmetry.space_group_name_H-M   'P 1'
#
loop_
_entity.id
_entity.type
_entity.pdbx_description
1 polymer ?
#
loop_
_entity_poly.entity_id
_entity_poly.type
_entity_poly.pdbx_seq_one_letter_code
_entity_poly.pdbx_strand_id
1 'polypeptide(L)'
;MEEIQAAADEANEIIKKNAAGQEIIKKMMMIVKKFMQTHRVLGYGGTALNNLLPKEKQFYDYSTEIPDYDFYSETPQEHSKMIADKLAKAGIVNIQVKPGIHLGTFKVFADYIPAADVSFMSKPIFEKLWNDSIVKDEVRYVPPNFLRMSVYLELSRPMGNVDRWKKIYQRIRLINEEYPVVCPTSDDPVNEEYATPEVREKLEDLLLKNEVVLLGFNASTIQAGKDEWKLPLDLLVEPKNFDRINKELISIFGRGEAKKREFEEYGELLPAHADITHGNKLLVRVFETIACHSFHKLPSGLMVASIPTLLNFFFAMLYADKEFVEHTSRQRLVCTAHKLMEIANNSSRRRFKLLTPITCLGKQEDLTDLMRKKSVLHNKLSKNKQTSAFMKYFFSYTPKR
;
A
#
# COMPACT_ATOMS: atom_id res chain seq x y z
N MET A 1 33.47 19.07 15.30
CA MET A 1 32.49 18.19 14.64
C MET A 1 31.32 18.99 14.08
N GLU A 2 30.76 19.93 14.84
CA GLU A 2 29.66 20.79 14.36
C GLU A 2 30.06 21.68 13.16
N GLU A 3 31.26 22.27 13.16
CA GLU A 3 31.75 23.06 12.02
C GLU A 3 31.90 22.24 10.73
N ILE A 4 32.36 20.99 10.84
CA ILE A 4 32.50 20.07 9.71
C ILE A 4 31.11 19.66 9.19
N GLN A 5 30.15 19.41 10.09
CA GLN A 5 28.77 19.09 9.73
C GLN A 5 28.11 20.27 9.00
N ALA A 6 28.26 21.50 9.52
CA ALA A 6 27.73 22.70 8.88
C ALA A 6 28.33 22.91 7.48
N ALA A 7 29.65 22.78 7.33
CA ALA A 7 30.32 22.86 6.04
C ALA A 7 29.87 21.76 5.06
N ALA A 8 29.65 20.54 5.56
CA ALA A 8 29.14 19.43 4.75
C ALA A 8 27.70 19.69 4.27
N ASP A 9 26.84 20.24 5.12
CA ASP A 9 25.46 20.57 4.77
C ASP A 9 25.39 21.68 3.72
N GLU A 10 26.20 22.74 3.88
CA GLU A 10 26.32 23.83 2.90
C GLU A 10 26.87 23.34 1.55
N ALA A 11 27.95 22.55 1.56
CA ALA A 11 28.52 21.96 0.36
C ALA A 11 27.51 21.05 -0.37
N ASN A 12 26.77 20.23 0.38
CA ASN A 12 25.71 19.38 -0.18
C ASN A 12 24.59 20.19 -0.82
N GLU A 13 24.20 21.33 -0.23
CA GLU A 13 23.20 22.23 -0.82
C GLU A 13 23.66 22.81 -2.16
N ILE A 14 24.91 23.26 -2.24
CA ILE A 14 25.50 23.80 -3.48
C ILE A 14 25.54 22.74 -4.57
N ILE A 15 26.00 21.52 -4.24
CA ILE A 15 26.06 20.38 -5.17
C ILE A 15 24.66 20.07 -5.71
N LYS A 16 23.66 20.01 -4.82
CA LYS A 16 22.26 19.75 -5.17
C LYS A 16 21.67 20.83 -6.09
N LYS A 17 21.88 22.11 -5.79
CA LYS A 17 21.41 23.23 -6.63
C LYS A 17 22.03 23.18 -8.03
N ASN A 18 23.33 22.92 -8.10
CA ASN A 18 24.03 22.79 -9.37
C ASN A 18 23.53 21.60 -10.20
N ALA A 19 23.22 20.48 -9.56
CA ALA A 19 22.61 19.34 -10.23
C ALA A 19 21.20 19.69 -10.73
N ALA A 20 20.27 20.05 -9.85
CA ALA A 20 18.88 20.33 -10.20
C ALA A 20 18.70 21.47 -11.21
N GLY A 21 19.61 22.45 -11.21
CA GLY A 21 19.62 23.58 -12.13
C GLY A 21 19.99 23.24 -13.58
N GLN A 22 20.56 22.07 -13.85
CA GLN A 22 21.00 21.70 -15.20
C GLN A 22 19.81 21.64 -16.16
N GLU A 23 19.97 22.27 -17.33
CA GLU A 23 18.93 22.34 -18.36
C GLU A 23 18.45 20.94 -18.79
N ILE A 24 19.34 19.95 -18.77
CA ILE A 24 19.01 18.57 -19.11
C ILE A 24 18.00 17.94 -18.15
N ILE A 25 18.10 18.23 -16.85
CA ILE A 25 17.19 17.72 -15.83
C ILE A 25 15.82 18.38 -15.98
N LYS A 26 15.77 19.71 -16.18
CA LYS A 26 14.51 20.42 -16.44
C LYS A 26 13.81 19.85 -17.68
N LYS A 27 14.57 19.64 -18.76
CA LYS A 27 14.05 19.05 -20.01
C LYS A 27 13.54 17.63 -19.80
N MET A 28 14.29 16.78 -19.10
CA MET A 28 13.91 15.42 -18.74
C MET A 28 12.59 15.41 -17.95
N MET A 29 12.50 16.20 -16.87
CA MET A 29 11.31 16.27 -16.02
C MET A 29 10.09 16.80 -16.78
N MET A 30 10.27 17.79 -17.67
CA MET A 30 9.21 18.29 -18.53
C MET A 30 8.70 17.21 -19.49
N ILE A 31 9.58 16.39 -20.07
CA ILE A 31 9.18 15.30 -20.98
C ILE A 31 8.33 14.26 -20.23
N VAL A 32 8.75 13.86 -19.03
CA VAL A 32 8.00 12.89 -18.21
C VAL A 32 6.67 13.48 -17.76
N LYS A 33 6.64 14.73 -17.26
CA LYS A 33 5.40 15.42 -16.90
C LYS A 33 4.43 15.48 -18.09
N LYS A 34 4.89 15.90 -19.26
CA LYS A 34 4.07 15.97 -20.48
C LYS A 34 3.58 14.60 -20.92
N PHE A 35 4.37 13.55 -20.72
CA PHE A 35 3.93 12.18 -20.94
C PHE A 35 2.73 11.85 -20.02
N MET A 36 2.85 12.12 -18.72
CA MET A 36 1.77 11.88 -17.75
C MET A 36 0.50 12.69 -18.03
N GLN A 37 0.62 13.89 -18.61
CA GLN A 37 -0.54 14.72 -19.02
C GLN A 37 -1.28 14.17 -20.24
N THR A 38 -0.59 13.41 -21.10
CA THR A 38 -1.11 13.01 -22.42
C THR A 38 -1.42 11.53 -22.56
N HIS A 39 -1.05 10.72 -21.55
CA HIS A 39 -1.23 9.27 -21.58
C HIS A 39 -2.07 8.82 -20.38
N ARG A 40 -2.73 7.67 -20.54
CA ARG A 40 -3.53 7.04 -19.49
C ARG A 40 -2.62 6.42 -18.43
N VAL A 41 -2.15 7.24 -17.49
CA VAL A 41 -1.33 6.83 -16.34
C VAL A 41 -1.81 7.52 -15.06
N LEU A 42 -1.45 6.96 -13.90
CA LEU A 42 -1.85 7.49 -12.59
C LEU A 42 -0.63 7.75 -11.71
N GLY A 43 -0.33 9.01 -11.41
CA GLY A 43 0.75 9.38 -10.50
C GLY A 43 0.50 8.90 -9.07
N TYR A 44 1.52 8.36 -8.41
CA TYR A 44 1.47 7.93 -7.00
C TYR A 44 2.73 8.38 -6.22
N GLY A 45 2.88 7.89 -4.98
CA GLY A 45 4.11 8.05 -4.21
C GLY A 45 4.34 9.47 -3.67
N GLY A 46 5.61 9.77 -3.36
CA GLY A 46 6.00 11.04 -2.75
C GLY A 46 5.71 12.24 -3.65
N THR A 47 5.94 12.09 -4.95
CA THR A 47 5.72 13.16 -5.94
C THR A 47 4.23 13.47 -6.10
N ALA A 48 3.35 12.44 -6.11
CA ALA A 48 1.91 12.66 -6.10
C ALA A 48 1.43 13.36 -4.82
N LEU A 49 1.88 12.89 -3.64
CA LEU A 49 1.57 13.52 -2.35
C LEU A 49 1.95 15.00 -2.38
N ASN A 50 3.16 15.33 -2.84
CA ASN A 50 3.64 16.71 -2.92
C ASN A 50 2.79 17.56 -3.88
N ASN A 51 2.54 17.05 -5.09
CA ASN A 51 1.86 17.81 -6.12
C ASN A 51 0.40 18.10 -5.77
N LEU A 52 -0.27 17.21 -5.04
CA LEU A 52 -1.64 17.41 -4.59
C LEU A 52 -1.78 18.53 -3.55
N LEU A 53 -0.72 18.84 -2.78
CA LEU A 53 -0.72 19.91 -1.78
C LEU A 53 -0.70 21.32 -2.41
N PRO A 54 -1.22 22.34 -1.71
CA PRO A 54 -0.96 23.75 -2.00
C PRO A 54 0.53 24.05 -2.02
N LYS A 55 0.95 25.07 -2.77
CA LYS A 55 2.36 25.38 -3.03
C LYS A 55 3.15 25.63 -1.76
N GLU A 56 2.55 26.32 -0.80
CA GLU A 56 3.10 26.65 0.50
C GLU A 56 3.24 25.46 1.45
N LYS A 57 2.55 24.33 1.17
CA LYS A 57 2.64 23.08 1.94
C LYS A 57 3.47 22.01 1.22
N GLN A 58 3.99 22.29 0.03
CA GLN A 58 4.85 21.35 -0.70
C GLN A 58 6.15 21.15 0.07
N PHE A 59 6.56 19.89 0.21
CA PHE A 59 7.73 19.48 0.98
C PHE A 59 8.94 19.13 0.11
N TYR A 60 8.77 19.12 -1.22
CA TYR A 60 9.88 19.02 -2.16
C TYR A 60 10.30 20.40 -2.64
N ASP A 61 11.59 20.69 -2.51
CA ASP A 61 12.23 21.85 -3.12
C ASP A 61 12.86 21.43 -4.46
N TYR A 62 12.17 21.74 -5.56
CA TYR A 62 12.66 21.42 -6.92
C TYR A 62 13.90 22.22 -7.34
N SER A 63 14.36 23.18 -6.54
CA SER A 63 15.63 23.88 -6.77
C SER A 63 16.85 23.07 -6.28
N THR A 64 16.64 22.11 -5.38
CA THR A 64 17.69 21.28 -4.77
C THR A 64 17.43 19.78 -4.95
N GLU A 65 16.18 19.38 -5.14
CA GLU A 65 15.76 17.99 -5.27
C GLU A 65 15.26 17.70 -6.69
N ILE A 66 15.68 16.54 -7.21
CA ILE A 66 15.21 16.01 -8.48
C ILE A 66 14.42 14.75 -8.15
N PRO A 67 13.12 14.88 -7.82
CA PRO A 67 12.32 13.69 -7.56
C PRO A 67 12.05 12.98 -8.88
N ASP A 68 12.06 11.65 -8.85
CA ASP A 68 11.50 10.84 -9.91
C ASP A 68 9.97 10.95 -9.95
N TYR A 69 9.40 10.70 -11.12
CA TYR A 69 7.97 10.51 -11.26
C TYR A 69 7.62 9.03 -11.11
N ASP A 70 6.83 8.72 -10.09
CA ASP A 70 6.21 7.42 -9.90
C ASP A 70 4.80 7.42 -10.50
N PHE A 71 4.49 6.49 -11.41
CA PHE A 71 3.12 6.32 -11.89
C PHE A 71 2.77 4.89 -12.31
N TYR A 72 1.49 4.57 -12.14
CA TYR A 72 0.91 3.31 -12.58
C TYR A 72 0.56 3.33 -14.07
N SER A 73 0.71 2.16 -14.69
CA SER A 73 0.35 1.88 -16.08
C SER A 73 -0.21 0.46 -16.22
N GLU A 74 -1.17 0.29 -17.11
CA GLU A 74 -1.63 -1.04 -17.55
C GLU A 74 -0.60 -1.71 -18.48
N THR A 75 0.23 -0.93 -19.18
CA THR A 75 1.30 -1.39 -20.10
C THR A 75 2.64 -0.70 -19.81
N PRO A 76 3.27 -0.99 -18.66
CA PRO A 76 4.43 -0.23 -18.20
C PRO A 76 5.65 -0.35 -19.14
N GLN A 77 5.86 -1.48 -19.81
CA GLN A 77 6.95 -1.66 -20.78
C GLN A 77 6.82 -0.70 -21.96
N GLU A 78 5.62 -0.59 -22.53
CA GLU A 78 5.32 0.27 -23.67
C GLU A 78 5.51 1.73 -23.28
N HIS A 79 4.95 2.15 -22.15
CA HIS A 79 5.11 3.51 -21.64
C HIS A 79 6.57 3.84 -21.33
N SER A 80 7.33 2.96 -20.67
CA SER A 80 8.76 3.17 -20.43
C SER A 80 9.55 3.30 -21.74
N LYS A 81 9.24 2.49 -22.76
CA LYS A 81 9.85 2.61 -24.09
C LYS A 81 9.53 3.96 -24.73
N MET A 82 8.28 4.39 -24.70
CA MET A 82 7.85 5.67 -25.28
C MET A 82 8.54 6.87 -24.63
N ILE A 83 8.71 6.84 -23.31
CA ILE A 83 9.45 7.87 -22.57
C ILE A 83 10.91 7.86 -23.00
N ALA A 84 11.55 6.70 -23.03
CA ALA A 84 12.94 6.56 -23.49
C ALA A 84 13.14 7.10 -24.92
N ASP A 85 12.22 6.81 -25.84
CA ASP A 85 12.26 7.32 -27.21
C ASP A 85 12.07 8.84 -27.28
N LYS A 86 11.20 9.42 -26.43
CA LYS A 86 11.00 10.88 -26.35
C LYS A 86 12.24 11.58 -25.78
N LEU A 87 12.89 11.00 -24.77
CA LEU A 87 14.15 11.51 -24.21
C LEU A 87 15.26 11.48 -25.26
N ALA A 88 15.37 10.40 -26.05
CA ALA A 88 16.39 10.27 -27.09
C ALA A 88 16.20 11.32 -28.19
N LYS A 89 14.95 11.50 -28.65
CA LYS A 89 14.59 12.56 -29.61
C LYS A 89 14.87 13.97 -29.09
N ALA A 90 14.89 14.16 -27.78
CA ALA A 90 15.23 15.42 -27.15
C ALA A 90 16.76 15.66 -27.04
N GLY A 91 17.59 14.74 -27.56
CA GLY A 91 19.05 14.85 -27.56
C GLY A 91 19.73 14.36 -26.29
N ILE A 92 19.00 13.69 -25.39
CA ILE A 92 19.57 13.07 -24.18
C ILE A 92 20.29 11.79 -24.58
N VAL A 93 21.51 11.59 -24.08
CA VAL A 93 22.45 10.62 -24.65
C VAL A 93 22.33 9.24 -24.03
N ASN A 94 22.51 9.13 -22.71
CA ASN A 94 22.58 7.83 -22.05
C ASN A 94 21.21 7.48 -21.47
N ILE A 95 20.39 6.78 -22.26
CA ILE A 95 19.03 6.41 -21.88
C ILE A 95 18.95 4.91 -21.67
N GLN A 96 18.30 4.51 -20.57
CA GLN A 96 18.16 3.11 -20.25
C GLN A 96 16.87 2.82 -19.50
N VAL A 97 16.15 1.80 -19.96
CA VAL A 97 15.02 1.20 -19.23
C VAL A 97 15.48 -0.12 -18.63
N LYS A 98 15.26 -0.30 -17.33
CA LYS A 98 15.55 -1.54 -16.61
C LYS A 98 14.41 -1.95 -15.68
N PRO A 99 14.26 -3.24 -15.39
CA PRO A 99 13.37 -3.71 -14.34
C PRO A 99 13.81 -3.20 -12.96
N GLY A 100 12.88 -2.64 -12.20
CA GLY A 100 13.04 -2.22 -10.81
C GLY A 100 13.25 -3.39 -9.86
N ILE A 101 13.44 -3.09 -8.57
CA ILE A 101 13.58 -4.12 -7.52
C ILE A 101 12.25 -4.86 -7.36
N HIS A 102 11.15 -4.11 -7.33
CA HIS A 102 9.80 -4.66 -7.34
C HIS A 102 9.42 -5.15 -8.74
N LEU A 103 8.91 -6.38 -8.83
CA LEU A 103 8.52 -7.00 -10.09
C LEU A 103 7.34 -6.24 -10.71
N GLY A 104 7.43 -5.95 -12.02
CA GLY A 104 6.41 -5.19 -12.73
C GLY A 104 6.62 -3.67 -12.71
N THR A 105 7.65 -3.17 -12.00
CA THR A 105 8.10 -1.78 -12.11
C THR A 105 9.28 -1.67 -13.06
N PHE A 106 9.28 -0.65 -13.92
CA PHE A 106 10.37 -0.33 -14.84
C PHE A 106 10.90 1.07 -14.59
N LYS A 107 12.22 1.16 -14.36
CA LYS A 107 12.92 2.42 -14.15
C LYS A 107 13.46 2.94 -15.47
N VAL A 108 13.14 4.18 -15.79
CA VAL A 108 13.72 4.92 -16.92
C VAL A 108 14.82 5.83 -16.39
N PHE A 109 16.04 5.65 -16.88
CA PHE A 109 17.19 6.50 -16.59
C PHE A 109 17.51 7.37 -17.79
N ALA A 110 17.86 8.63 -17.54
CA ALA A 110 18.33 9.58 -18.52
C ALA A 110 19.61 10.25 -18.00
N ASP A 111 20.73 10.05 -18.70
CA ASP A 111 22.07 10.44 -18.28
C ASP A 111 22.39 10.03 -16.83
N TYR A 112 22.10 8.75 -16.54
CA TYR A 112 22.30 8.09 -15.25
C TYR A 112 21.43 8.62 -14.11
N ILE A 113 20.54 9.57 -14.38
CA ILE A 113 19.58 10.12 -13.43
C ILE A 113 18.25 9.36 -13.57
N PRO A 114 17.62 8.92 -12.47
CA PRO A 114 16.27 8.37 -12.50
C PRO A 114 15.27 9.41 -13.01
N ALA A 115 14.57 9.10 -14.09
CA ALA A 115 13.56 9.98 -14.70
C ALA A 115 12.13 9.58 -14.29
N ALA A 116 11.86 8.28 -14.26
CA ALA A 116 10.54 7.75 -13.95
C ALA A 116 10.58 6.29 -13.49
N ASP A 117 9.68 5.96 -12.57
CA ASP A 117 9.31 4.61 -12.16
C ASP A 117 7.91 4.30 -12.70
N VAL A 118 7.82 3.37 -13.64
CA VAL A 118 6.57 2.97 -14.30
C VAL A 118 6.14 1.61 -13.77
N SER A 119 5.12 1.59 -12.92
CA SER A 119 4.66 0.39 -12.22
C SER A 119 3.42 -0.21 -12.86
N PHE A 120 3.40 -1.54 -13.00
CA PHE A 120 2.22 -2.26 -13.45
C PHE A 120 1.06 -2.07 -12.46
N MET A 121 -0.14 -1.87 -12.99
CA MET A 121 -1.38 -1.98 -12.23
C MET A 121 -2.38 -2.80 -13.05
N SER A 122 -3.07 -3.74 -12.39
CA SER A 122 -4.07 -4.57 -13.08
C SER A 122 -5.22 -3.68 -13.56
N LYS A 123 -5.80 -4.04 -14.72
CA LYS A 123 -6.90 -3.28 -15.32
C LYS A 123 -8.08 -3.04 -14.36
N PRO A 124 -8.58 -4.03 -13.58
CA PRO A 124 -9.68 -3.80 -12.64
C PRO A 124 -9.36 -2.75 -11.57
N ILE A 125 -8.15 -2.78 -11.00
CA ILE A 125 -7.73 -1.80 -10.00
C ILE A 125 -7.49 -0.44 -10.67
N PHE A 126 -6.82 -0.43 -11.82
CA PHE A 126 -6.53 0.80 -12.55
C PHE A 126 -7.80 1.54 -12.94
N GLU A 127 -8.83 0.86 -13.44
CA GLU A 127 -10.12 1.46 -13.78
C GLU A 127 -10.82 2.06 -12.55
N LYS A 128 -10.79 1.35 -11.42
CA LYS A 128 -11.35 1.86 -10.16
C LYS A 128 -10.62 3.12 -9.70
N LEU A 129 -9.29 3.10 -9.68
CA LEU A 129 -8.47 4.25 -9.30
C LEU A 129 -8.58 5.41 -10.28
N TRP A 130 -8.73 5.10 -11.58
CA TRP A 130 -8.96 6.09 -12.62
C TRP A 130 -10.26 6.84 -12.32
N ASN A 131 -11.35 6.15 -12.05
CA ASN A 131 -12.63 6.80 -11.77
C ASN A 131 -12.60 7.68 -10.51
N ASP A 132 -11.86 7.27 -9.47
CA ASP A 132 -11.76 8.00 -8.20
C ASP A 132 -10.58 9.03 -8.18
N SER A 133 -9.80 9.15 -9.27
CA SER A 133 -8.57 9.96 -9.31
C SER A 133 -8.80 11.48 -9.20
N ILE A 134 -7.73 12.20 -8.84
CA ILE A 134 -7.69 13.66 -8.84
C ILE A 134 -6.85 14.15 -10.01
N VAL A 135 -7.33 15.16 -10.74
CA VAL A 135 -6.56 15.83 -11.79
C VAL A 135 -6.06 17.17 -11.29
N LYS A 136 -4.74 17.40 -11.40
CA LYS A 136 -4.10 18.68 -11.05
C LYS A 136 -2.94 18.94 -12.01
N ASP A 137 -2.86 20.15 -12.56
CA ASP A 137 -1.93 20.51 -13.63
C ASP A 137 -1.97 19.53 -14.83
N GLU A 138 -3.19 19.12 -15.21
CA GLU A 138 -3.46 18.13 -16.26
C GLU A 138 -2.87 16.73 -16.01
N VAL A 139 -2.25 16.49 -14.86
CA VAL A 139 -1.77 15.18 -14.44
C VAL A 139 -2.82 14.52 -13.55
N ARG A 140 -3.08 13.24 -13.80
CA ARG A 140 -4.01 12.44 -13.02
C ARG A 140 -3.26 11.65 -11.95
N TYR A 141 -3.69 11.77 -10.69
CA TYR A 141 -3.09 11.14 -9.51
C TYR A 141 -4.06 10.17 -8.87
N VAL A 142 -3.53 9.11 -8.24
CA VAL A 142 -4.35 8.19 -7.44
C VAL A 142 -5.08 8.95 -6.31
N PRO A 143 -6.29 8.49 -5.91
CA PRO A 143 -7.07 9.17 -4.89
C PRO A 143 -6.31 9.31 -3.54
N PRO A 144 -6.58 10.35 -2.74
CA PRO A 144 -5.94 10.56 -1.44
C PRO A 144 -6.05 9.36 -0.47
N ASN A 145 -7.18 8.63 -0.52
CA ASN A 145 -7.36 7.43 0.29
C ASN A 145 -6.46 6.26 -0.16
N PHE A 146 -6.08 6.20 -1.43
CA PHE A 146 -5.09 5.24 -1.91
C PHE A 146 -3.68 5.63 -1.46
N LEU A 147 -3.35 6.93 -1.47
CA LEU A 147 -2.08 7.41 -0.91
C LEU A 147 -1.97 7.13 0.59
N ARG A 148 -3.09 7.28 1.34
CA ARG A 148 -3.19 6.87 2.75
C ARG A 148 -2.88 5.40 2.93
N MET A 149 -3.53 4.54 2.15
CA MET A 149 -3.29 3.09 2.18
C MET A 149 -1.79 2.78 2.06
N SER A 150 -1.10 3.34 1.05
CA SER A 150 0.33 3.11 0.84
C SER A 150 1.20 3.58 2.00
N VAL A 151 0.88 4.72 2.64
CA VAL A 151 1.63 5.18 3.82
C VAL A 151 1.36 4.29 5.03
N TYR A 152 0.10 3.91 5.28
CA TYR A 152 -0.24 3.03 6.39
C TYR A 152 0.30 1.61 6.20
N LEU A 153 0.45 1.15 4.96
CA LEU A 153 1.17 -0.08 4.64
C LEU A 153 2.59 -0.05 5.19
N GLU A 154 3.36 1.00 4.91
CA GLU A 154 4.72 1.17 5.42
C GLU A 154 4.74 1.28 6.96
N LEU A 155 3.83 2.07 7.54
CA LEU A 155 3.72 2.23 8.99
C LEU A 155 3.20 0.96 9.69
N SER A 156 2.56 0.03 8.96
CA SER A 156 2.08 -1.22 9.55
C SER A 156 3.18 -2.28 9.69
N ARG A 157 4.35 -2.08 9.08
CA ARG A 157 5.42 -3.08 8.94
C ARG A 157 6.69 -2.72 9.73
N PRO A 158 6.78 -3.07 11.03
CA PRO A 158 7.92 -2.67 11.88
C PRO A 158 9.25 -3.33 11.54
N MET A 159 9.23 -4.42 10.77
CA MET A 159 10.44 -5.05 10.24
C MET A 159 10.78 -4.57 8.81
N GLY A 160 10.01 -3.61 8.29
CA GLY A 160 10.18 -3.02 6.96
C GLY A 160 11.16 -1.85 6.95
N ASN A 161 10.92 -0.86 6.10
CA ASN A 161 11.82 0.29 5.92
C ASN A 161 11.54 1.41 6.94
N VAL A 162 11.93 1.17 8.20
CA VAL A 162 11.61 2.06 9.33
C VAL A 162 12.29 3.43 9.27
N ASP A 163 13.42 3.55 8.57
CA ASP A 163 14.14 4.82 8.40
C ASP A 163 13.29 5.89 7.71
N ARG A 164 12.27 5.46 6.95
CA ARG A 164 11.35 6.36 6.23
C ARG A 164 10.19 6.85 7.07
N TRP A 165 9.92 6.24 8.23
CA TRP A 165 8.68 6.47 8.99
C TRP A 165 8.46 7.92 9.38
N LYS A 166 9.52 8.61 9.85
CA LYS A 166 9.45 10.03 10.21
C LYS A 166 8.98 10.87 9.01
N LYS A 167 9.59 10.63 7.85
CA LYS A 167 9.31 11.33 6.59
C LYS A 167 7.89 11.06 6.08
N ILE A 168 7.47 9.80 6.02
CA ILE A 168 6.12 9.45 5.52
C ILE A 168 5.01 9.91 6.46
N TYR A 169 5.25 9.88 7.78
CA TYR A 169 4.25 10.33 8.76
C TYR A 169 4.01 11.84 8.69
N GLN A 170 5.06 12.64 8.47
CA GLN A 170 4.90 14.07 8.23
C GLN A 170 4.07 14.36 6.97
N ARG A 171 4.34 13.63 5.88
CA ARG A 171 3.63 13.79 4.61
C ARG A 171 2.14 13.44 4.71
N ILE A 172 1.81 12.36 5.44
CA ILE A 172 0.40 11.96 5.56
C ILE A 172 -0.41 12.95 6.39
N ARG A 173 0.20 13.63 7.37
CA ARG A 173 -0.47 14.70 8.11
C ARG A 173 -0.89 15.85 7.19
N LEU A 174 0.01 16.30 6.31
CA LEU A 174 -0.31 17.36 5.33
C LEU A 174 -1.48 16.96 4.42
N ILE A 175 -1.48 15.72 3.93
CA ILE A 175 -2.58 15.22 3.09
C ILE A 175 -3.88 15.03 3.87
N ASN A 176 -3.82 14.68 5.15
CA ASN A 176 -5.01 14.59 6.00
C ASN A 176 -5.63 15.95 6.29
N GLU A 177 -4.81 16.99 6.39
CA GLU A 177 -5.26 18.37 6.54
C GLU A 177 -5.88 18.89 5.23
N GLU A 178 -5.25 18.60 4.08
CA GLU A 178 -5.71 19.11 2.78
C GLU A 178 -6.88 18.33 2.18
N TYR A 179 -6.88 17.01 2.32
CA TYR A 179 -7.88 16.10 1.77
C TYR A 179 -8.51 15.26 2.88
N PRO A 180 -9.23 15.86 3.85
CA PRO A 180 -9.74 15.13 5.01
C PRO A 180 -10.61 13.94 4.58
N VAL A 181 -10.54 12.86 5.35
CA VAL A 181 -11.43 11.71 5.14
C VAL A 181 -12.84 12.12 5.57
N VAL A 182 -13.78 12.17 4.64
CA VAL A 182 -15.18 12.51 4.93
C VAL A 182 -16.02 11.23 4.95
N CYS A 183 -16.71 11.01 6.08
CA CYS A 183 -17.67 9.92 6.22
C CYS A 183 -18.85 10.16 5.24
N PRO A 184 -19.12 9.24 4.29
CA PRO A 184 -20.25 9.36 3.37
C PRO A 184 -21.58 9.43 4.13
N THR A 185 -22.59 10.09 3.55
CA THR A 185 -23.89 10.37 4.20
C THR A 185 -24.84 9.17 4.25
N SER A 186 -24.71 8.18 3.37
CA SER A 186 -25.50 6.93 3.42
C SER A 186 -24.96 5.90 2.43
N ASP A 187 -24.77 4.67 2.89
CA ASP A 187 -24.81 3.45 2.07
C ASP A 187 -25.93 2.53 2.58
N ASP A 188 -26.14 1.40 1.91
CA ASP A 188 -27.03 0.34 2.39
C ASP A 188 -26.70 -0.02 3.85
N PRO A 189 -27.71 -0.13 4.72
CA PRO A 189 -27.50 -0.44 6.13
C PRO A 189 -26.84 -1.81 6.26
N VAL A 190 -25.69 -1.84 6.93
CA VAL A 190 -25.05 -3.09 7.32
C VAL A 190 -25.73 -3.57 8.60
N ASN A 191 -26.44 -4.69 8.53
CA ASN A 191 -26.99 -5.33 9.72
C ASN A 191 -25.82 -5.82 10.58
N GLU A 192 -25.57 -5.13 11.69
CA GLU A 192 -24.55 -5.54 12.66
C GLU A 192 -25.09 -6.71 13.49
N GLU A 193 -24.59 -7.91 13.22
CA GLU A 193 -24.83 -9.08 14.05
C GLU A 193 -23.72 -9.22 15.09
N TYR A 194 -24.07 -9.71 16.27
CA TYR A 194 -23.12 -9.96 17.36
C TYR A 194 -22.99 -11.46 17.59
N ALA A 195 -21.78 -11.91 17.90
CA ALA A 195 -21.55 -13.29 18.34
C ALA A 195 -22.32 -13.55 19.64
N THR A 196 -22.96 -14.72 19.73
CA THR A 196 -23.56 -15.18 21.00
C THR A 196 -22.46 -15.38 22.05
N PRO A 197 -22.77 -15.35 23.36
CA PRO A 197 -21.77 -15.57 24.40
C PRO A 197 -20.97 -16.88 24.21
N GLU A 198 -21.64 -17.96 23.80
CA GLU A 198 -21.00 -19.26 23.55
C GLU A 198 -20.04 -19.21 22.36
N VAL A 199 -20.46 -18.58 21.25
CA VAL A 199 -19.60 -18.43 20.07
C VAL A 199 -18.42 -17.53 20.39
N ARG A 200 -18.66 -16.43 21.12
CA ARG A 200 -17.61 -15.52 21.57
C ARG A 200 -16.56 -16.24 22.42
N GLU A 201 -16.96 -17.02 23.41
CA GLU A 201 -16.03 -17.77 24.27
C GLU A 201 -15.14 -18.72 23.45
N LYS A 202 -15.73 -19.47 22.50
CA LYS A 202 -15.00 -20.36 21.61
C LYS A 202 -14.03 -19.61 20.68
N LEU A 203 -14.43 -18.45 20.16
CA LEU A 203 -13.57 -17.60 19.34
C LEU A 203 -12.42 -17.01 20.16
N GLU A 204 -12.69 -16.52 21.37
CA GLU A 204 -11.66 -16.03 22.29
C GLU A 204 -10.65 -17.13 22.62
N ASP A 205 -11.11 -18.33 22.96
CA ASP A 205 -10.25 -19.48 23.23
C ASP A 205 -9.35 -19.81 22.03
N LEU A 206 -9.91 -19.82 20.81
CA LEU A 206 -9.15 -20.03 19.58
C LEU A 206 -8.11 -18.93 19.37
N LEU A 207 -8.47 -17.66 19.56
CA LEU A 207 -7.55 -16.53 19.36
C LEU A 207 -6.44 -16.48 20.42
N LEU A 208 -6.71 -16.93 21.66
CA LEU A 208 -5.72 -16.93 22.74
C LEU A 208 -4.74 -18.11 22.68
N LYS A 209 -5.18 -19.26 22.18
CA LYS A 209 -4.34 -20.46 22.01
C LYS A 209 -3.46 -20.43 20.78
N ASN A 210 -3.71 -19.50 19.86
CA ASN A 210 -3.06 -19.45 18.55
C ASN A 210 -2.44 -18.09 18.26
N GLU A 211 -1.48 -18.06 17.34
CA GLU A 211 -0.91 -16.82 16.80
C GLU A 211 -1.86 -16.21 15.77
N VAL A 212 -2.97 -15.64 16.24
CA VAL A 212 -4.02 -15.03 15.42
C VAL A 212 -4.22 -13.58 15.84
N VAL A 213 -4.12 -12.66 14.88
CA VAL A 213 -4.38 -11.23 15.12
C VAL A 213 -5.82 -10.92 14.76
N LEU A 214 -6.57 -10.37 15.72
CA LEU A 214 -7.87 -9.78 15.48
C LEU A 214 -7.72 -8.52 14.63
N LEU A 215 -8.50 -8.43 13.55
CA LEU A 215 -8.46 -7.38 12.53
C LEU A 215 -9.85 -6.71 12.39
N GLY A 216 -9.95 -5.78 11.45
CA GLY A 216 -11.21 -5.24 10.94
C GLY A 216 -12.02 -4.47 11.99
N PHE A 217 -13.34 -4.54 11.88
CA PHE A 217 -14.23 -3.71 12.69
C PHE A 217 -14.11 -4.04 14.18
N ASN A 218 -13.95 -5.31 14.54
CA ASN A 218 -13.76 -5.74 15.93
C ASN A 218 -12.47 -5.22 16.55
N ALA A 219 -11.35 -5.26 15.82
CA ALA A 219 -10.13 -4.64 16.30
C ALA A 219 -10.28 -3.11 16.43
N SER A 220 -11.04 -2.47 15.53
CA SER A 220 -11.28 -1.02 15.59
C SER A 220 -12.09 -0.59 16.83
N THR A 221 -13.06 -1.39 17.27
CA THR A 221 -13.84 -1.12 18.49
C THR A 221 -12.96 -1.23 19.73
N ILE A 222 -12.09 -2.25 19.78
CA ILE A 222 -11.09 -2.43 20.85
C ILE A 222 -10.11 -1.27 20.91
N GLN A 223 -9.61 -0.79 19.77
CA GLN A 223 -8.75 0.40 19.70
C GLN A 223 -9.45 1.65 20.23
N ALA A 224 -10.77 1.75 20.05
CA ALA A 224 -11.62 2.81 20.60
C ALA A 224 -12.05 2.57 22.05
N GLY A 225 -11.54 1.54 22.73
CA GLY A 225 -11.82 1.25 24.14
C GLY A 225 -13.11 0.47 24.39
N LYS A 226 -13.75 -0.07 23.34
CA LYS A 226 -14.96 -0.91 23.44
C LYS A 226 -14.64 -2.37 23.20
N ASP A 227 -15.38 -3.28 23.82
CA ASP A 227 -15.23 -4.72 23.62
C ASP A 227 -16.49 -5.28 22.96
N GLU A 228 -16.55 -5.16 21.63
CA GLU A 228 -17.67 -5.57 20.80
C GLU A 228 -17.22 -6.72 19.89
N TRP A 229 -18.01 -7.81 19.84
CA TRP A 229 -17.78 -9.00 19.03
C TRP A 229 -18.83 -9.12 17.93
N LYS A 230 -18.62 -8.35 16.87
CA LYS A 230 -19.47 -8.27 15.67
C LYS A 230 -19.10 -9.33 14.66
N LEU A 231 -20.08 -9.75 13.89
CA LEU A 231 -19.90 -10.55 12.68
C LEU A 231 -20.05 -9.64 11.43
N PRO A 232 -19.26 -9.86 10.38
CA PRO A 232 -18.16 -10.83 10.32
C PRO A 232 -16.95 -10.45 11.18
N LEU A 233 -16.21 -11.45 11.66
CA LEU A 233 -14.93 -11.27 12.33
C LEU A 233 -13.81 -11.28 11.30
N ASP A 234 -12.93 -10.28 11.28
CA ASP A 234 -11.74 -10.29 10.43
C ASP A 234 -10.53 -10.75 11.25
N LEU A 235 -9.75 -11.69 10.72
CA LEU A 235 -8.59 -12.29 11.35
C LEU A 235 -7.39 -12.25 10.41
N LEU A 236 -6.19 -12.17 10.98
CA LEU A 236 -4.93 -12.25 10.27
C LEU A 236 -4.08 -13.38 10.85
N VAL A 237 -3.59 -14.28 9.98
CA VAL A 237 -2.85 -15.49 10.35
C VAL A 237 -1.63 -15.69 9.46
N GLU A 238 -0.61 -16.37 9.98
CA GLU A 238 0.50 -16.80 9.12
C GLU A 238 0.06 -17.93 8.16
N PRO A 239 0.61 -17.98 6.93
CA PRO A 239 0.29 -19.00 5.94
C PRO A 239 0.35 -20.44 6.49
N LYS A 240 1.35 -20.74 7.32
CA LYS A 240 1.54 -22.06 7.96
C LYS A 240 0.34 -22.50 8.83
N ASN A 241 -0.44 -21.55 9.35
CA ASN A 241 -1.57 -21.78 10.24
C ASN A 241 -2.92 -21.68 9.50
N PHE A 242 -2.94 -21.20 8.26
CA PHE A 242 -4.15 -20.82 7.55
C PHE A 242 -5.20 -21.93 7.48
N ASP A 243 -4.82 -23.12 7.01
CA ASP A 243 -5.74 -24.26 6.88
C ASP A 243 -6.28 -24.76 8.22
N ARG A 244 -5.42 -24.80 9.23
CA ARG A 244 -5.78 -25.31 10.56
C ARG A 244 -6.78 -24.38 11.23
N ILE A 245 -6.51 -23.07 11.22
CA ILE A 245 -7.39 -22.06 11.81
C ILE A 245 -8.75 -22.04 11.12
N ASN A 246 -8.77 -22.08 9.78
CA ASN A 246 -10.03 -22.18 9.04
C ASN A 246 -10.86 -23.42 9.41
N LYS A 247 -10.23 -24.59 9.60
CA LYS A 247 -10.93 -25.81 10.04
C LYS A 247 -11.51 -25.69 11.44
N GLU A 248 -10.75 -25.11 12.38
CA GLU A 248 -11.22 -24.88 13.75
C GLU A 248 -12.39 -23.88 13.77
N LEU A 249 -12.32 -22.78 13.01
CA LEU A 249 -13.41 -21.82 12.89
C LEU A 249 -14.70 -22.45 12.34
N ILE A 250 -14.63 -23.26 11.28
CA ILE A 250 -15.79 -24.00 10.76
C ILE A 250 -16.42 -24.88 11.85
N SER A 251 -15.59 -25.48 12.72
CA SER A 251 -16.10 -26.31 13.81
C SER A 251 -16.86 -25.52 14.89
N ILE A 252 -16.49 -24.26 15.13
CA ILE A 252 -17.15 -23.37 16.10
C ILE A 252 -18.58 -23.03 15.62
N PHE A 253 -18.75 -22.79 14.33
CA PHE A 253 -20.03 -22.38 13.73
C PHE A 253 -20.92 -23.55 13.26
N GLY A 254 -20.58 -24.79 13.62
CA GLY A 254 -21.38 -25.99 13.35
C GLY A 254 -20.92 -26.80 12.12
N ARG A 255 -20.71 -28.11 12.32
CA ARG A 255 -20.31 -29.04 11.26
C ARG A 255 -21.45 -29.24 10.25
N GLY A 256 -21.27 -28.76 9.03
CA GLY A 256 -22.16 -29.02 7.88
C GLY A 256 -22.92 -27.79 7.36
N GLU A 257 -23.01 -26.72 8.17
CA GLU A 257 -23.76 -25.52 7.80
C GLU A 257 -22.84 -24.37 7.35
N ALA A 258 -21.62 -24.30 7.91
CA ALA A 258 -20.61 -23.35 7.49
C ALA A 258 -19.79 -23.84 6.28
N LYS A 259 -19.57 -22.96 5.30
CA LYS A 259 -18.80 -23.20 4.06
C LYS A 259 -17.63 -22.23 3.96
N LYS A 260 -16.48 -22.74 3.50
CA LYS A 260 -15.27 -21.96 3.21
C LYS A 260 -15.23 -21.61 1.72
N ARG A 261 -14.91 -20.36 1.40
CA ARG A 261 -14.56 -19.90 0.05
C ARG A 261 -13.20 -19.22 0.10
N GLU A 262 -12.26 -19.68 -0.72
CA GLU A 262 -10.92 -19.10 -0.81
C GLU A 262 -10.82 -18.10 -1.96
N PHE A 263 -9.97 -17.11 -1.74
CA PHE A 263 -9.65 -16.02 -2.66
C PHE A 263 -8.14 -15.88 -2.74
N GLU A 264 -7.63 -15.79 -3.95
CA GLU A 264 -6.23 -15.49 -4.22
C GLU A 264 -5.90 -14.04 -3.85
N GLU A 265 -4.62 -13.71 -3.82
CA GLU A 265 -4.15 -12.33 -3.65
C GLU A 265 -4.70 -11.39 -4.74
N TYR A 266 -5.19 -10.21 -4.32
CA TYR A 266 -5.70 -9.20 -5.23
C TYR A 266 -4.70 -8.08 -5.45
N GLY A 267 -3.82 -8.29 -6.43
CA GLY A 267 -2.72 -7.38 -6.74
C GLY A 267 -1.84 -7.16 -5.51
N GLU A 268 -1.47 -5.90 -5.25
CA GLU A 268 -0.75 -5.52 -4.03
C GLU A 268 -1.68 -5.02 -2.91
N LEU A 269 -3.00 -5.08 -3.11
CA LEU A 269 -3.99 -4.47 -2.21
C LEU A 269 -4.38 -5.40 -1.06
N LEU A 270 -4.77 -6.64 -1.39
CA LEU A 270 -5.24 -7.61 -0.40
C LEU A 270 -4.47 -8.91 -0.51
N PRO A 271 -4.08 -9.49 0.64
CA PRO A 271 -3.51 -10.82 0.66
C PRO A 271 -4.58 -11.89 0.35
N ALA A 272 -4.12 -13.09 0.03
CA ALA A 272 -4.98 -14.27 -0.04
C ALA A 272 -5.78 -14.43 1.25
N HIS A 273 -7.02 -14.87 1.12
CA HIS A 273 -7.92 -14.99 2.26
C HIS A 273 -9.02 -16.02 2.04
N ALA A 274 -9.68 -16.39 3.14
CA ALA A 274 -10.85 -17.25 3.12
C ALA A 274 -12.03 -16.59 3.83
N ASP A 275 -13.20 -16.69 3.21
CA ASP A 275 -14.48 -16.30 3.79
C ASP A 275 -15.20 -17.56 4.28
N ILE A 276 -15.54 -17.57 5.57
CA ILE A 276 -16.37 -18.59 6.22
C ILE A 276 -17.79 -18.06 6.30
N THR A 277 -18.70 -18.78 5.66
CA THR A 277 -20.09 -18.36 5.46
C THR A 277 -21.06 -19.39 6.03
N HIS A 278 -22.24 -18.96 6.47
CA HIS A 278 -23.36 -19.85 6.77
C HIS A 278 -24.58 -19.36 5.98
N GLY A 279 -25.09 -20.17 5.06
CA GLY A 279 -26.06 -19.72 4.06
C GLY A 279 -25.46 -18.57 3.22
N ASN A 280 -26.09 -17.40 3.26
CA ASN A 280 -25.61 -16.18 2.57
C ASN A 280 -24.90 -15.19 3.51
N LYS A 281 -24.68 -15.55 4.78
CA LYS A 281 -24.08 -14.65 5.77
C LYS A 281 -22.59 -14.93 5.91
N LEU A 282 -21.78 -13.87 5.89
CA LEU A 282 -20.36 -13.95 6.23
C LEU A 282 -20.19 -13.95 7.76
N LEU A 283 -19.45 -14.92 8.27
CA LEU A 283 -19.20 -15.10 9.70
C LEU A 283 -17.79 -14.67 10.07
N VAL A 284 -16.79 -15.14 9.33
CA VAL A 284 -15.38 -14.86 9.59
C VAL A 284 -14.63 -14.74 8.27
N ARG A 285 -13.74 -13.76 8.20
CA ARG A 285 -12.75 -13.60 7.14
C ARG A 285 -11.36 -13.82 7.72
N VAL A 286 -10.59 -14.68 7.09
CA VAL A 286 -9.23 -15.01 7.52
C VAL A 286 -8.26 -14.60 6.42
N PHE A 287 -7.42 -13.59 6.68
CA PHE A 287 -6.37 -13.15 5.78
C PHE A 287 -5.03 -13.81 6.12
N GLU A 288 -4.24 -14.12 5.09
CA GLU A 288 -2.85 -14.51 5.27
C GLU A 288 -1.92 -13.29 5.46
N THR A 289 -0.88 -13.44 6.27
CA THR A 289 0.18 -12.43 6.33
C THR A 289 1.06 -12.48 5.07
N ILE A 290 1.26 -11.33 4.44
CA ILE A 290 2.23 -11.13 3.33
C ILE A 290 3.50 -10.39 3.77
N ALA A 291 3.53 -9.93 5.02
CA ALA A 291 4.61 -9.17 5.64
C ALA A 291 4.52 -9.32 7.17
N CYS A 292 5.46 -8.74 7.92
CA CYS A 292 5.33 -8.64 9.37
C CYS A 292 4.38 -7.48 9.71
N HIS A 293 3.10 -7.78 9.97
CA HIS A 293 2.08 -6.77 10.27
C HIS A 293 1.97 -6.50 11.78
N SER A 294 2.04 -5.22 12.16
CA SER A 294 2.06 -4.80 13.56
C SER A 294 0.72 -5.01 14.27
N PHE A 295 0.81 -5.41 15.54
CA PHE A 295 -0.31 -5.59 16.44
C PHE A 295 0.04 -5.21 17.88
N HIS A 296 -0.96 -4.94 18.71
CA HIS A 296 -0.83 -4.78 20.15
C HIS A 296 -1.34 -6.04 20.86
N LYS A 297 -0.69 -6.39 21.98
CA LYS A 297 -1.16 -7.46 22.86
C LYS A 297 -1.91 -6.85 24.04
N LEU A 298 -3.15 -7.30 24.26
CA LEU A 298 -3.92 -6.96 25.45
C LEU A 298 -3.42 -7.73 26.69
N PRO A 299 -3.73 -7.28 27.91
CA PRO A 299 -3.43 -8.04 29.13
C PRO A 299 -3.99 -9.47 29.13
N SER A 300 -5.12 -9.70 28.46
CA SER A 300 -5.71 -11.03 28.27
C SER A 300 -4.87 -11.97 27.39
N GLY A 301 -3.90 -11.43 26.66
CA GLY A 301 -3.10 -12.15 25.67
C GLY A 301 -3.59 -11.99 24.23
N LEU A 302 -4.81 -11.45 24.04
CA LEU A 302 -5.40 -11.23 22.72
C LEU A 302 -4.53 -10.30 21.87
N MET A 303 -4.24 -10.71 20.64
CA MET A 303 -3.49 -9.91 19.67
C MET A 303 -4.46 -9.10 18.82
N VAL A 304 -4.31 -7.77 18.82
CA VAL A 304 -5.23 -6.84 18.15
C VAL A 304 -4.44 -5.97 17.20
N ALA A 305 -4.84 -5.93 15.93
CA ALA A 305 -4.15 -5.16 14.90
C ALA A 305 -3.93 -3.70 15.33
N SER A 306 -2.74 -3.17 15.02
CA SER A 306 -2.42 -1.77 15.28
C SER A 306 -3.28 -0.84 14.42
N ILE A 307 -3.39 0.44 14.81
CA ILE A 307 -4.14 1.42 14.01
C ILE A 307 -3.57 1.53 12.58
N PRO A 308 -2.25 1.60 12.34
CA PRO A 308 -1.70 1.54 10.98
C PRO A 308 -2.09 0.27 10.20
N THR A 309 -2.04 -0.91 10.83
CA THR A 309 -2.48 -2.16 10.18
C THR A 309 -3.97 -2.09 9.80
N LEU A 310 -4.82 -1.61 10.70
CA LEU A 310 -6.25 -1.44 10.43
C LEU A 310 -6.52 -0.46 9.29
N LEU A 311 -5.87 0.70 9.30
CA LEU A 311 -6.04 1.71 8.26
C LEU A 311 -5.56 1.21 6.90
N ASN A 312 -4.45 0.47 6.85
CA ASN A 312 -4.00 -0.18 5.62
C ASN A 312 -5.09 -1.09 5.05
N PHE A 313 -5.61 -2.03 5.85
CA PHE A 313 -6.63 -2.98 5.38
C PHE A 313 -7.95 -2.26 5.03
N PHE A 314 -8.44 -1.32 5.85
CA PHE A 314 -9.67 -0.60 5.54
C PHE A 314 -9.59 0.19 4.24
N PHE A 315 -8.47 0.87 3.97
CA PHE A 315 -8.30 1.57 2.70
C PHE A 315 -8.10 0.61 1.53
N ALA A 316 -7.44 -0.53 1.71
CA ALA A 316 -7.31 -1.55 0.67
C ALA A 316 -8.67 -2.13 0.26
N MET A 317 -9.54 -2.43 1.24
CA MET A 317 -10.88 -2.95 1.00
C MET A 317 -11.75 -2.01 0.14
N LEU A 318 -11.56 -0.68 0.22
CA LEU A 318 -12.28 0.29 -0.63
C LEU A 318 -12.06 0.09 -2.13
N TYR A 319 -10.95 -0.52 -2.52
CA TYR A 319 -10.55 -0.72 -3.91
C TYR A 319 -10.65 -2.18 -4.37
N ALA A 320 -11.20 -3.05 -3.53
CA ALA A 320 -11.27 -4.50 -3.73
C ALA A 320 -12.65 -5.09 -3.42
N ASP A 321 -13.73 -4.32 -3.54
CA ASP A 321 -15.10 -4.74 -3.19
C ASP A 321 -15.55 -6.05 -3.88
N LYS A 322 -15.06 -6.33 -5.08
CA LYS A 322 -15.37 -7.57 -5.83
C LYS A 322 -14.69 -8.82 -5.29
N GLU A 323 -13.73 -8.65 -4.37
CA GLU A 323 -12.96 -9.74 -3.76
C GLU A 323 -13.59 -10.24 -2.46
N PHE A 324 -14.84 -9.85 -2.20
CA PHE A 324 -15.57 -10.22 -1.00
C PHE A 324 -16.91 -10.89 -1.36
N VAL A 325 -17.35 -11.83 -0.52
CA VAL A 325 -18.67 -12.47 -0.71
C VAL A 325 -19.81 -11.48 -0.47
N GLU A 326 -19.62 -10.55 0.45
CA GLU A 326 -20.57 -9.48 0.74
C GLU A 326 -20.13 -8.16 0.09
N HIS A 327 -21.10 -7.29 -0.21
CA HIS A 327 -20.78 -5.92 -0.55
C HIS A 327 -20.16 -5.23 0.67
N THR A 328 -19.01 -4.61 0.48
CA THR A 328 -18.34 -3.89 1.56
C THR A 328 -18.81 -2.44 1.58
N SER A 329 -19.65 -2.09 2.56
CA SER A 329 -20.15 -0.72 2.73
C SER A 329 -18.99 0.29 2.76
N ARG A 330 -18.93 1.15 1.73
CA ARG A 330 -17.93 2.21 1.61
C ARG A 330 -18.06 3.19 2.75
N GLN A 331 -19.28 3.52 3.16
CA GLN A 331 -19.56 4.33 4.33
C GLN A 331 -18.92 3.71 5.57
N ARG A 332 -19.22 2.44 5.89
CA ARG A 332 -18.70 1.77 7.08
C ARG A 332 -17.17 1.77 7.12
N LEU A 333 -16.51 1.44 6.01
CA LEU A 333 -15.05 1.47 5.87
C LEU A 333 -14.49 2.88 6.10
N VAL A 334 -14.99 3.88 5.38
CA VAL A 334 -14.45 5.25 5.40
C VAL A 334 -14.68 5.91 6.77
N CYS A 335 -15.85 5.72 7.38
CA CYS A 335 -16.15 6.31 8.69
C CYS A 335 -15.34 5.64 9.81
N THR A 336 -15.10 4.33 9.72
CA THR A 336 -14.21 3.63 10.67
C THR A 336 -12.78 4.09 10.52
N ALA A 337 -12.28 4.21 9.28
CA ALA A 337 -10.95 4.73 9.00
C ALA A 337 -10.79 6.17 9.50
N HIS A 338 -11.79 7.04 9.28
CA HIS A 338 -11.80 8.40 9.81
C HIS A 338 -11.62 8.42 11.34
N LYS A 339 -12.43 7.65 12.07
CA LYS A 339 -12.34 7.56 13.54
C LYS A 339 -10.98 7.05 14.00
N LEU A 340 -10.42 6.04 13.34
CA LEU A 340 -9.08 5.53 13.64
C LEU A 340 -7.98 6.57 13.40
N MET A 341 -8.11 7.40 12.36
CA MET A 341 -7.18 8.50 12.11
C MET A 341 -7.28 9.59 13.18
N GLU A 342 -8.48 9.91 13.68
CA GLU A 342 -8.64 10.83 14.82
C GLU A 342 -7.95 10.29 16.08
N ILE A 343 -8.10 8.99 16.36
CA ILE A 343 -7.42 8.31 17.46
C ILE A 343 -5.90 8.35 17.24
N ALA A 344 -5.42 8.09 16.02
CA ALA A 344 -3.99 8.11 15.70
C ALA A 344 -3.36 9.49 15.93
N ASN A 345 -4.06 10.56 15.54
CA ASN A 345 -3.59 11.95 15.62
C ASN A 345 -3.67 12.52 17.04
N ASN A 346 -4.52 11.97 17.92
CA ASN A 346 -4.66 12.45 19.29
C ASN A 346 -4.16 11.40 20.29
N SER A 347 -2.93 11.58 20.79
CA SER A 347 -2.28 10.65 21.71
C SER A 347 -3.09 10.36 22.99
N SER A 348 -3.88 11.33 23.48
CA SER A 348 -4.73 11.17 24.66
C SER A 348 -5.94 10.27 24.44
N ARG A 349 -6.39 10.11 23.18
CA ARG A 349 -7.50 9.22 22.81
C ARG A 349 -7.05 7.79 22.51
N ARG A 350 -5.74 7.54 22.45
CA ARG A 350 -5.21 6.21 22.13
C ARG A 350 -5.27 5.30 23.35
N ARG A 351 -5.83 4.10 23.15
CA ARG A 351 -5.73 3.01 24.13
C ARG A 351 -4.28 2.60 24.38
N PHE A 352 -3.44 2.62 23.34
CA PHE A 352 -2.03 2.25 23.42
C PHE A 352 -1.12 3.46 23.21
N LYS A 353 -0.01 3.51 23.95
CA LYS A 353 0.96 4.62 23.88
C LYS A 353 1.60 4.76 22.50
N LEU A 354 1.97 3.63 21.89
CA LEU A 354 2.60 3.60 20.58
C LEU A 354 1.53 3.48 19.49
N LEU A 355 1.62 4.32 18.46
CA LEU A 355 0.79 4.17 17.26
C LEU A 355 1.20 2.93 16.46
N THR A 356 2.51 2.73 16.34
CA THR A 356 3.11 1.63 15.59
C THR A 356 3.97 0.79 16.54
N PRO A 357 3.46 -0.36 17.02
CA PRO A 357 4.24 -1.26 17.86
C PRO A 357 5.25 -2.07 17.04
N ILE A 358 6.35 -2.51 17.68
CA ILE A 358 7.35 -3.37 17.05
C ILE A 358 6.92 -4.84 16.96
N THR A 359 5.96 -5.24 17.80
CA THR A 359 5.36 -6.58 17.78
C THR A 359 4.54 -6.76 16.51
N CYS A 360 4.85 -7.81 15.75
CA CYS A 360 4.19 -8.09 14.48
C CYS A 360 4.04 -9.60 14.21
N LEU A 361 3.09 -9.94 13.33
CA LEU A 361 2.80 -11.30 12.88
C LEU A 361 3.17 -11.43 11.40
N GLY A 362 3.81 -12.54 11.03
CA GLY A 362 4.26 -12.82 9.66
C GLY A 362 5.73 -12.51 9.42
N LYS A 363 6.23 -12.84 8.22
CA LYS A 363 7.62 -12.62 7.84
C LYS A 363 7.74 -11.43 6.89
N GLN A 364 8.58 -10.46 7.24
CA GLN A 364 8.94 -9.37 6.33
C GLN A 364 10.08 -9.82 5.41
N GLU A 365 9.87 -9.68 4.10
CA GLU A 365 10.94 -9.88 3.13
C GLU A 365 11.88 -8.68 3.13
N ASP A 366 13.17 -8.95 3.19
CA ASP A 366 14.21 -7.94 3.03
C ASP A 366 14.62 -7.77 1.56
N LEU A 367 15.51 -6.81 1.29
CA LEU A 367 16.02 -6.57 -0.06
C LEU A 367 16.72 -7.81 -0.65
N THR A 368 17.43 -8.57 0.18
CA THR A 368 18.17 -9.76 -0.24
C THR A 368 17.22 -10.87 -0.69
N ASP A 369 16.13 -11.08 0.04
CA ASP A 369 15.06 -12.03 -0.28
C ASP A 369 14.38 -11.63 -1.60
N LEU A 370 14.05 -10.35 -1.79
CA LEU A 370 13.49 -9.83 -3.05
C LEU A 370 14.45 -10.05 -4.23
N MET A 371 15.74 -9.75 -4.06
CA MET A 371 16.76 -9.98 -5.08
C MET A 371 16.93 -11.47 -5.40
N ARG A 372 16.88 -12.35 -4.38
CA ARG A 372 16.95 -13.80 -4.56
C ARG A 372 15.77 -14.31 -5.37
N LYS A 373 14.54 -13.92 -5.00
CA LYS A 373 13.31 -14.26 -5.75
C LYS A 373 13.39 -13.79 -7.20
N LYS A 374 13.79 -12.53 -7.42
CA LYS A 374 13.97 -11.96 -8.75
C LYS A 374 15.00 -12.75 -9.57
N SER A 375 16.14 -13.13 -8.97
CA SER A 375 17.18 -13.93 -9.63
C SER A 375 16.69 -15.32 -10.03
N VAL A 376 16.00 -16.02 -9.13
CA VAL A 376 15.40 -17.34 -9.42
C VAL A 376 14.39 -17.24 -10.58
N LEU A 377 13.51 -16.24 -10.54
CA LEU A 377 12.53 -16.02 -11.61
C LEU A 377 13.22 -15.67 -12.94
N HIS A 378 14.26 -14.83 -12.91
CA HIS A 378 15.03 -14.49 -14.10
C HIS A 378 15.69 -15.73 -14.72
N ASN A 379 16.33 -16.59 -13.92
CA ASN A 379 16.96 -17.83 -14.39
C ASN A 379 15.93 -18.78 -15.04
N LYS A 380 14.71 -18.81 -14.51
CA LYS A 380 13.61 -19.60 -15.09
C LYS A 380 13.15 -19.04 -16.44
N LEU A 381 12.95 -17.73 -16.56
CA LEU A 381 12.34 -17.09 -17.73
C LEU A 381 13.33 -16.70 -18.83
N SER A 382 14.60 -16.43 -18.49
CA SER A 382 15.64 -15.99 -19.42
C SER A 382 16.02 -17.00 -20.51
N LYS A 383 15.57 -18.26 -20.38
CA LYS A 383 15.69 -19.30 -21.42
C LYS A 383 15.05 -18.86 -22.74
N ASN A 384 13.96 -18.09 -22.68
CA ASN A 384 13.36 -17.45 -23.84
C ASN A 384 12.92 -16.03 -23.51
N LYS A 385 13.78 -15.07 -23.86
CA LYS A 385 13.59 -13.64 -23.61
C LYS A 385 12.46 -12.99 -24.42
N GLN A 386 11.94 -13.69 -25.44
CA GLN A 386 10.82 -13.19 -26.26
C GLN A 386 9.45 -13.53 -25.67
N THR A 387 9.39 -14.34 -24.60
CA THR A 387 8.12 -14.68 -23.97
C THR A 387 7.46 -13.48 -23.32
N SER A 388 6.12 -13.44 -23.37
CA SER A 388 5.33 -12.43 -22.66
C SER A 388 5.66 -12.38 -21.17
N ALA A 389 5.90 -13.54 -20.54
CA ALA A 389 6.30 -13.64 -19.14
C ALA A 389 7.67 -13.00 -18.87
N PHE A 390 8.66 -13.20 -19.74
CA PHE A 390 9.96 -12.54 -19.59
C PHE A 390 9.81 -11.03 -19.75
N MET A 391 9.11 -10.57 -20.78
CA MET A 391 8.86 -9.14 -21.03
C MET A 391 8.07 -8.50 -19.89
N LYS A 392 7.16 -9.25 -19.26
CA LYS A 392 6.38 -8.79 -18.10
C LYS A 392 7.25 -8.32 -16.94
N TYR A 393 8.36 -9.01 -16.68
CA TYR A 393 9.17 -8.80 -15.47
C TYR A 393 10.60 -8.31 -15.73
N PHE A 394 11.14 -8.57 -16.92
CA PHE A 394 12.56 -8.38 -17.23
C PHE A 394 12.81 -7.59 -18.52
N PHE A 395 11.79 -6.90 -19.03
CA PHE A 395 11.95 -5.97 -20.14
C PHE A 395 13.04 -4.94 -19.86
N SER A 396 13.92 -4.75 -20.83
CA SER A 396 14.95 -3.72 -20.84
C SER A 396 15.02 -3.11 -22.22
N TYR A 397 15.39 -1.83 -22.27
CA TYR A 397 15.42 -1.09 -23.52
C TYR A 397 16.45 0.02 -23.48
N THR A 398 17.17 0.18 -24.59
CA THR A 398 18.03 1.32 -24.87
C THR A 398 17.67 1.78 -26.27
N PRO A 399 17.18 3.02 -26.44
CA PRO A 399 16.78 3.51 -27.75
C PRO A 399 17.97 3.52 -28.70
N LYS A 400 17.74 3.08 -29.95
CA LYS A 400 18.72 3.23 -31.02
C LYS A 400 18.69 4.69 -31.48
N ARG A 401 19.88 5.26 -31.71
CA ARG A 401 20.02 6.62 -32.22
C ARG A 401 19.52 6.73 -33.65
#